data_AF-A0AAV6VGQ4-F1
#
_entry.id   AF-A0AAV6VGQ4-F1
#
_cell.length_a   1.000
_cell.length_b   1.000
_cell.length_c   1.000
_cell.angle_alpha   90.00
_cell.angle_beta   90.00
_cell.angle_gamma   90.00
#
_symmetry.space_group_name_H-M   'P 1'
#
loop_
_entity.id
_entity.type
_entity.pdbx_description
1 polymer ?
#
loop_
_entity_poly.entity_id
_entity_poly.type
_entity_poly.pdbx_seq_one_letter_code
_entity_poly.pdbx_strand_id
1 'polypeptide(L)'
;SRSGGLVATCWASLLYHGEDAYVEATKKIISVTKYVEKRLREIDGIFIIGKPEVSVLSLGSKIFDIYRLSSALTEMGWNLNILQFPPGFHICFTLQHTYAGVADKFLADVKKCTVEILKDPVSKTTGTAAIYGMAQQIPDRSLVSEIVWAYLDAVYSIKEEHTEENGAAK
;
A
#
# COMPACT_ATOMS: atom_id res chain seq x y z
N SER A 1 0.78 19.58 28.26
CA SER A 1 -0.68 19.46 28.00
C SER A 1 -0.95 18.33 27.00
N ARG A 2 -2.12 17.69 27.05
CA ARG A 2 -2.57 16.66 26.09
C ARG A 2 -3.90 17.08 25.45
N SER A 3 -4.20 16.60 24.24
CA SER A 3 -5.49 16.89 23.59
C SER A 3 -6.61 16.07 24.23
N GLY A 4 -7.35 16.69 25.15
CA GLY A 4 -8.49 16.06 25.84
C GLY A 4 -9.62 15.67 24.89
N GLY A 5 -9.77 16.38 23.76
CA GLY A 5 -10.76 16.07 22.73
C GLY A 5 -10.59 14.67 22.15
N LEU A 6 -9.36 14.24 21.87
CA LEU A 6 -9.10 12.89 21.34
C LEU A 6 -9.47 11.78 22.33
N VAL A 7 -9.29 12.03 23.63
CA VAL A 7 -9.69 11.10 24.69
C VAL A 7 -11.21 11.01 24.76
N ALA A 8 -11.90 12.15 24.71
CA ALA A 8 -13.37 12.19 24.69
C ALA A 8 -13.95 11.50 23.45
N THR A 9 -13.38 11.72 22.26
CA THR A 9 -13.81 11.05 21.03
C THR A 9 -13.58 9.54 21.11
N CYS A 10 -12.42 9.08 21.60
CA CYS A 10 -12.16 7.66 21.80
C CYS A 10 -13.19 7.01 22.72
N TRP A 11 -13.47 7.65 23.87
CA TRP A 11 -14.49 7.17 24.81
C TRP A 11 -15.89 7.15 24.19
N ALA A 12 -16.26 8.20 23.46
CA ALA A 12 -17.54 8.26 22.75
C ALA A 12 -17.66 7.16 21.68
N SER A 13 -16.60 6.89 20.91
CA SER A 13 -16.59 5.81 19.91
C SER A 13 -16.77 4.43 20.55
N LEU A 14 -16.06 4.16 21.66
CA LEU A 14 -16.18 2.89 22.38
C LEU A 14 -17.62 2.65 22.85
N LEU A 15 -18.27 3.66 23.43
CA LEU A 15 -19.64 3.55 23.91
C LEU A 15 -20.68 3.50 22.79
N TYR A 16 -20.49 4.29 21.72
CA TYR A 16 -21.42 4.32 20.60
C TYR A 16 -21.47 2.98 19.85
N HIS A 17 -20.31 2.36 19.65
CA HIS A 17 -20.22 1.06 18.99
C HIS A 17 -20.63 -0.10 19.92
N GLY A 18 -20.10 -0.12 21.14
CA GLY A 18 -20.28 -1.26 22.03
C GLY A 18 -19.67 -2.56 21.48
N GLU A 19 -19.78 -3.64 22.26
CA GLU A 19 -19.17 -4.93 21.93
C GLU A 19 -19.70 -5.51 20.61
N ASP A 20 -21.02 -5.55 20.43
CA ASP A 20 -21.67 -6.16 19.27
C ASP A 20 -21.21 -5.54 17.95
N ALA A 21 -21.11 -4.20 17.87
CA ALA A 21 -20.67 -3.55 16.64
C ALA A 21 -19.19 -3.83 16.35
N TYR A 22 -18.34 -3.94 17.37
CA TYR A 22 -16.93 -4.33 17.18
C TYR A 22 -16.80 -5.79 16.75
N VAL A 23 -17.62 -6.69 17.29
CA VAL A 23 -17.68 -8.10 16.87
C VAL A 23 -18.11 -8.19 15.41
N GLU A 24 -19.18 -7.49 15.02
CA GLU A 24 -19.67 -7.47 13.64
C GLU A 24 -18.68 -6.80 12.66
N ALA A 25 -18.03 -5.71 13.05
CA ALA A 25 -16.99 -5.06 12.25
C ALA A 25 -15.81 -6.00 12.01
N THR A 26 -15.35 -6.68 13.06
CA THR A 26 -14.28 -7.68 12.97
C THR A 26 -14.68 -8.83 12.05
N LYS A 27 -15.89 -9.40 12.20
CA LYS A 27 -16.39 -10.46 11.32
C LYS A 27 -16.37 -10.04 9.86
N LYS A 28 -16.85 -8.84 9.53
CA LYS A 28 -16.85 -8.31 8.16
C LYS A 28 -15.43 -8.18 7.60
N ILE A 29 -14.52 -7.60 8.37
CA ILE A 29 -13.11 -7.41 7.96
C ILE A 29 -12.44 -8.77 7.73
N ILE A 30 -12.53 -9.70 8.69
CA ILE A 30 -11.91 -11.01 8.57
C ILE A 30 -12.52 -11.82 7.42
N SER A 31 -13.82 -11.72 7.19
CA SER A 31 -14.50 -12.39 6.08
C SER A 31 -13.99 -11.91 4.73
N VAL A 32 -13.85 -10.59 4.54
CA VAL A 32 -13.32 -10.05 3.28
C VAL A 32 -11.84 -10.37 3.12
N THR A 33 -11.03 -10.33 4.19
CA THR A 33 -9.62 -10.69 4.11
C THR A 33 -9.44 -12.16 3.71
N LYS A 34 -10.19 -13.10 4.32
CA LYS A 34 -10.15 -14.53 3.94
C LYS A 34 -10.65 -14.78 2.52
N TYR A 35 -11.69 -14.07 2.10
CA TYR A 35 -12.18 -14.12 0.73
C TYR A 35 -11.08 -13.71 -0.25
N VAL A 36 -10.47 -12.54 -0.04
CA VAL A 36 -9.39 -12.05 -0.88
C VAL A 36 -8.16 -12.95 -0.83
N GLU A 37 -7.76 -13.41 0.36
CA GLU A 37 -6.64 -14.34 0.55
C GLU A 37 -6.78 -15.59 -0.31
N LYS A 38 -7.93 -16.26 -0.23
CA LYS A 38 -8.20 -17.47 -1.02
C LYS A 38 -8.02 -17.21 -2.52
N ARG A 39 -8.57 -16.10 -3.02
CA ARG A 39 -8.56 -15.76 -4.44
C ARG A 39 -7.18 -15.32 -4.92
N LEU A 40 -6.41 -14.61 -4.11
CA LEU A 40 -5.03 -14.22 -4.44
C LEU A 40 -4.10 -15.43 -4.52
N ARG A 41 -4.33 -16.48 -3.72
CA ARG A 41 -3.57 -17.74 -3.80
C ARG A 41 -3.78 -18.50 -5.11
N GLU A 42 -4.84 -18.18 -5.86
CA GLU A 42 -5.14 -18.78 -7.17
C GLU A 42 -4.50 -18.01 -8.34
N ILE A 43 -3.82 -16.88 -8.08
CA ILE A 43 -3.18 -16.07 -9.12
C ILE A 43 -1.73 -16.47 -9.27
N ASP A 44 -1.38 -17.01 -10.45
CA ASP A 44 0.01 -17.34 -10.78
C ASP A 44 0.90 -16.09 -10.81
N GLY A 45 2.16 -16.26 -10.41
CA GLY A 45 3.15 -15.17 -10.41
C GLY A 45 3.24 -14.38 -9.12
N ILE A 46 2.30 -14.51 -8.20
CA ILE A 46 2.35 -13.91 -6.87
C ILE A 46 2.19 -14.95 -5.77
N PHE A 47 2.61 -14.60 -4.55
CA PHE A 47 2.37 -15.40 -3.36
C PHE A 47 2.08 -14.50 -2.16
N ILE A 48 1.37 -15.05 -1.19
CA ILE A 48 1.13 -14.39 0.10
C ILE A 48 2.31 -14.66 1.02
N ILE A 49 2.86 -13.61 1.60
CA ILE A 49 3.97 -13.71 2.55
C ILE A 49 3.42 -14.19 3.90
N GLY A 50 3.79 -15.40 4.29
CA GLY A 50 3.34 -16.02 5.54
C GLY A 50 1.89 -16.52 5.49
N LYS A 51 1.24 -16.52 6.67
CA LYS A 51 -0.13 -16.98 6.87
C LYS A 51 -0.91 -15.89 7.61
N PRO A 52 -1.63 -15.00 6.91
CA PRO A 52 -2.36 -13.92 7.55
C PRO A 52 -3.59 -14.48 8.28
N GLU A 53 -3.70 -14.23 9.59
CA GLU A 53 -4.85 -14.66 10.41
C GLU A 53 -5.86 -13.52 10.64
N VAL A 54 -5.48 -12.28 10.33
CA VAL A 54 -6.24 -11.06 10.64
C VAL A 54 -6.46 -10.19 9.39
N SER A 55 -6.43 -8.86 9.52
CA SER A 55 -6.80 -7.90 8.48
C SER A 55 -5.70 -7.52 7.48
N VAL A 56 -4.44 -7.91 7.72
CA VAL A 56 -3.31 -7.48 6.89
C VAL A 56 -2.84 -8.62 6.00
N LEU A 57 -2.73 -8.35 4.70
CA LEU A 57 -2.24 -9.31 3.70
C LEU A 57 -1.09 -8.69 2.93
N SER A 58 0.04 -9.41 2.90
CA SER A 58 1.25 -9.02 2.19
C SER A 58 1.48 -9.92 0.98
N LEU A 59 1.80 -9.30 -0.17
CA LEU A 59 2.09 -9.97 -1.42
C LEU A 59 3.57 -9.87 -1.79
N GLY A 60 4.09 -10.95 -2.36
CA GLY A 60 5.42 -11.08 -2.92
C GLY A 60 5.36 -11.75 -4.30
N SER A 61 6.47 -11.70 -5.04
CA SER A 61 6.66 -12.49 -6.27
C SER A 61 8.07 -13.07 -6.30
N LYS A 62 8.21 -14.26 -6.88
CA LYS A 62 9.51 -14.88 -7.22
C LYS A 62 9.79 -14.83 -8.72
N ILE A 63 8.85 -14.34 -9.52
CA ILE A 63 8.91 -14.38 -10.99
C ILE A 63 9.25 -13.01 -11.57
N PHE A 64 8.74 -11.94 -10.95
CA PHE A 64 9.00 -10.55 -11.36
C PHE A 64 9.24 -9.68 -10.13
N ASP A 65 9.72 -8.45 -10.34
CA ASP A 65 9.85 -7.46 -9.26
C ASP A 65 8.47 -7.01 -8.76
N ILE A 66 8.10 -7.39 -7.54
CA ILE A 66 6.79 -7.13 -6.93
C ILE A 66 6.44 -5.63 -6.86
N TYR A 67 7.43 -4.75 -6.88
CA TYR A 67 7.22 -3.31 -6.93
C TYR A 67 6.53 -2.85 -8.22
N ARG A 68 6.68 -3.59 -9.32
CA ARG A 68 5.93 -3.33 -10.57
C ARG A 68 4.44 -3.52 -10.39
N LEU A 69 4.04 -4.57 -9.68
CA LEU A 69 2.63 -4.81 -9.39
C LEU A 69 2.08 -3.72 -8.48
N SER A 70 2.84 -3.30 -7.47
CA SER A 70 2.40 -2.19 -6.62
C SER A 70 2.26 -0.89 -7.41
N SER A 71 3.23 -0.52 -8.27
CA SER A 71 3.13 0.67 -9.14
C SER A 71 1.89 0.62 -10.03
N ALA A 72 1.66 -0.50 -10.71
CA ALA A 72 0.53 -0.66 -11.62
C ALA A 72 -0.82 -0.54 -10.88
N LEU A 73 -0.91 -1.05 -9.65
CA LEU A 73 -2.10 -0.89 -8.81
C LEU A 73 -2.25 0.57 -8.34
N THR A 74 -1.16 1.27 -8.04
CA THR A 74 -1.20 2.70 -7.69
C THR A 74 -1.67 3.56 -8.86
N GLU A 75 -1.29 3.25 -10.09
CA GLU A 75 -1.84 3.89 -11.30
C GLU A 75 -3.35 3.65 -11.46
N MET A 76 -3.88 2.54 -10.93
CA MET A 76 -5.32 2.25 -10.85
C MET A 76 -6.02 2.92 -9.65
N GLY A 77 -5.29 3.70 -8.85
CA GLY A 77 -5.80 4.42 -7.69
C GLY A 77 -5.70 3.67 -6.36
N TRP A 78 -5.00 2.53 -6.29
CA TRP A 78 -4.77 1.82 -5.03
C TRP A 78 -3.59 2.41 -4.25
N ASN A 79 -3.82 2.77 -3.00
CA ASN A 79 -2.77 3.18 -2.08
C ASN A 79 -2.34 1.97 -1.22
N LEU A 80 -1.13 1.48 -1.47
CA LEU A 80 -0.61 0.24 -0.88
C LEU A 80 0.68 0.54 -0.10
N ASN A 81 0.92 -0.21 0.97
CA ASN A 81 2.12 -0.03 1.78
C ASN A 81 3.25 -0.88 1.21
N ILE A 82 4.28 -0.22 0.68
CA ILE A 82 5.47 -0.89 0.17
C ILE A 82 6.28 -1.46 1.33
N LEU A 83 6.66 -2.73 1.22
CA LEU A 83 7.43 -3.46 2.23
C LEU A 83 8.87 -3.67 1.79
N GLN A 84 9.72 -3.91 2.79
CA GLN A 84 11.11 -4.29 2.58
C GLN A 84 11.54 -5.45 3.49
N PHE A 85 12.49 -6.26 3.02
CA PHE A 85 13.08 -7.38 3.76
C PHE A 85 12.06 -8.42 4.28
N PRO A 86 11.35 -9.14 3.40
CA PRO A 86 11.56 -9.30 1.95
C PRO A 86 10.84 -8.23 1.09
N PRO A 87 11.18 -8.09 -0.21
CA PRO A 87 10.42 -7.26 -1.13
C PRO A 87 8.95 -7.67 -1.19
N GLY A 88 8.06 -6.68 -1.11
CA GLY A 88 6.63 -6.91 -1.15
C GLY A 88 5.84 -5.62 -1.01
N PHE A 89 4.53 -5.74 -0.95
CA PHE A 89 3.62 -4.70 -0.47
C PHE A 89 2.51 -5.35 0.34
N HIS A 90 1.82 -4.57 1.17
CA HIS A 90 0.65 -5.06 1.89
C HIS A 90 -0.54 -4.12 1.76
N ILE A 91 -1.71 -4.71 1.96
CA ILE A 91 -2.97 -4.02 2.16
C ILE A 91 -3.51 -4.37 3.54
N CYS A 92 -4.01 -3.35 4.25
CA CYS A 92 -4.73 -3.51 5.50
C CYS A 92 -6.22 -3.37 5.23
N PHE A 93 -6.96 -4.48 5.34
CA PHE A 93 -8.40 -4.48 5.18
C PHE A 93 -9.06 -3.80 6.39
N THR A 94 -9.76 -2.72 6.11
CA THR A 94 -10.60 -1.98 7.04
C THR A 94 -12.08 -2.11 6.65
N LEU A 95 -12.99 -1.53 7.42
CA LEU A 95 -14.44 -1.54 7.08
C LEU A 95 -14.72 -1.01 5.67
N GLN A 96 -13.93 -0.06 5.15
CA GLN A 96 -14.09 0.47 3.80
C GLN A 96 -13.95 -0.59 2.71
N HIS A 97 -13.19 -1.65 2.97
CA HIS A 97 -12.99 -2.72 2.01
C HIS A 97 -14.11 -3.77 2.03
N THR A 98 -15.02 -3.66 3.01
CA THR A 98 -16.17 -4.57 3.17
C THR A 98 -17.39 -4.13 2.35
N TYR A 99 -17.34 -2.94 1.74
CA TYR A 99 -18.39 -2.48 0.83
C TYR A 99 -18.43 -3.33 -0.44
N ALA A 100 -19.65 -3.51 -0.97
CA ALA A 100 -19.89 -4.35 -2.13
C ALA A 100 -19.01 -3.94 -3.33
N GLY A 101 -18.38 -4.93 -3.95
CA GLY A 101 -17.55 -4.74 -5.14
C GLY A 101 -16.13 -4.22 -4.90
N VAL A 102 -15.78 -3.72 -3.71
CA VAL A 102 -14.42 -3.20 -3.45
C VAL A 102 -13.39 -4.34 -3.48
N ALA A 103 -13.68 -5.45 -2.81
CA ALA A 103 -12.81 -6.63 -2.80
C ALA A 103 -12.69 -7.29 -4.18
N ASP A 104 -13.80 -7.38 -4.91
CA ASP A 104 -13.82 -7.96 -6.26
C ASP A 104 -13.03 -7.10 -7.25
N LYS A 105 -13.18 -5.77 -7.16
CA LYS A 105 -12.39 -4.82 -7.94
C LYS A 105 -10.90 -5.00 -7.65
N PHE A 106 -10.51 -5.07 -6.37
CA PHE A 106 -9.12 -5.29 -5.98
C PHE A 106 -8.55 -6.58 -6.60
N LEU A 107 -9.29 -7.68 -6.51
CA LEU A 107 -8.89 -8.96 -7.11
C LEU A 107 -8.78 -8.89 -8.64
N ALA A 108 -9.72 -8.23 -9.30
CA ALA A 108 -9.71 -8.05 -10.75
C ALA A 108 -8.50 -7.24 -11.22
N ASP A 109 -8.21 -6.13 -10.52
CA ASP A 109 -7.07 -5.26 -10.81
C ASP A 109 -5.74 -5.99 -10.58
N VAL A 110 -5.59 -6.68 -9.44
CA VAL A 110 -4.39 -7.50 -9.16
C VAL A 110 -4.18 -8.55 -10.24
N LYS A 111 -5.25 -9.28 -10.64
CA LYS A 111 -5.16 -10.29 -11.69
C LYS A 111 -4.76 -9.67 -13.04
N LYS A 112 -5.40 -8.56 -13.42
CA LYS A 112 -5.12 -7.85 -14.68
C LYS A 112 -3.66 -7.38 -14.73
N CYS A 113 -3.18 -6.70 -13.69
CA CYS A 113 -1.80 -6.21 -13.62
C CYS A 113 -0.79 -7.38 -13.61
N THR A 114 -1.08 -8.46 -12.88
CA THR A 114 -0.19 -9.63 -12.82
C THR A 114 -0.06 -10.30 -14.20
N VAL A 115 -1.18 -10.50 -14.90
CA VAL A 115 -1.17 -11.06 -16.27
C VAL A 115 -0.37 -10.19 -17.23
N GLU A 116 -0.51 -8.86 -17.14
CA GLU A 116 0.25 -7.95 -17.99
C GLU A 116 1.76 -8.01 -17.70
N ILE A 117 2.15 -8.01 -16.42
CA ILE A 117 3.55 -8.09 -16.01
C ILE A 117 4.18 -9.42 -16.43
N LEU A 118 3.43 -10.52 -16.39
CA LEU A 118 3.92 -11.84 -16.79
C LEU A 118 4.23 -11.95 -18.30
N LYS A 119 3.75 -11.04 -19.15
CA LYS A 119 4.14 -10.98 -20.57
C LYS A 119 5.61 -10.59 -20.75
N ASP A 120 6.14 -9.76 -19.84
CA ASP A 120 7.54 -9.36 -19.78
C ASP A 120 8.00 -9.24 -18.32
N PRO A 121 8.36 -10.36 -17.67
CA PRO A 121 8.70 -10.40 -16.26
C PRO A 121 10.06 -9.77 -15.94
N VAL A 122 10.94 -9.63 -16.95
CA VAL A 122 12.34 -9.15 -16.77
C VAL A 122 12.43 -7.62 -16.85
N SER A 123 11.39 -6.96 -17.38
CA SER A 123 11.34 -5.50 -17.42
C SER A 123 11.53 -4.86 -16.04
N LYS A 124 12.19 -3.70 -16.03
CA LYS A 124 12.60 -2.99 -14.82
C LYS A 124 11.45 -2.20 -14.21
N THR A 125 11.46 -2.10 -12.89
CA THR A 125 10.56 -1.21 -12.14
C THR A 125 10.91 0.24 -12.41
N THR A 126 9.90 1.07 -12.62
CA THR A 126 10.01 2.52 -12.83
C THR A 126 9.22 3.29 -11.76
N GLY A 127 9.38 4.60 -11.73
CA GLY A 127 8.64 5.49 -10.82
C GLY A 127 9.06 5.36 -9.36
N THR A 128 8.15 5.76 -8.46
CA THR A 128 8.40 5.81 -7.01
C THR A 128 8.66 4.44 -6.39
N ALA A 129 8.10 3.36 -6.94
CA ALA A 129 8.36 2.02 -6.43
C ALA A 129 9.80 1.55 -6.67
N ALA A 130 10.48 2.07 -7.71
CA ALA A 130 11.90 1.79 -7.94
C ALA A 130 12.81 2.35 -6.82
N ILE A 131 12.39 3.44 -6.16
CA ILE A 131 13.10 4.01 -5.00
C ILE A 131 13.20 2.97 -3.88
N TYR A 132 12.12 2.23 -3.63
CA TYR A 132 12.09 1.21 -2.58
C TYR A 132 12.99 0.02 -2.90
N GLY A 133 13.06 -0.40 -4.17
CA GLY A 133 14.00 -1.44 -4.62
C GLY A 133 15.46 -0.99 -4.49
N MET A 134 15.79 0.24 -4.90
CA MET A 134 17.13 0.79 -4.75
C MET A 134 17.52 0.94 -3.27
N ALA A 135 16.64 1.50 -2.43
CA ALA A 135 16.90 1.72 -1.01
C ALA A 135 17.21 0.42 -0.24
N GLN A 136 16.71 -0.72 -0.69
CA GLN A 136 17.09 -2.03 -0.13
C GLN A 136 18.50 -2.47 -0.51
N GLN A 137 18.96 -2.13 -1.71
CA GLN A 137 20.25 -2.57 -2.24
C GLN A 137 21.41 -1.73 -1.72
N ILE A 138 21.15 -0.50 -1.25
CA ILE A 138 22.17 0.38 -0.68
C ILE A 138 22.71 -0.22 0.64
N PRO A 139 23.99 -0.62 0.71
CA PRO A 139 24.57 -1.19 1.93
C PRO A 139 24.74 -0.14 3.03
N ASP A 140 25.05 1.10 2.63
CA ASP A 140 25.22 2.23 3.54
C ASP A 140 23.89 2.88 3.88
N ARG A 141 23.38 2.57 5.08
CA ARG A 141 22.08 3.08 5.56
C ARG A 141 22.11 4.58 5.88
N SER A 142 23.28 5.22 5.93
CA SER A 142 23.38 6.68 6.11
C SER A 142 22.78 7.42 4.91
N LEU A 143 23.01 6.95 3.68
CA LEU A 143 22.43 7.51 2.46
C LEU A 143 20.89 7.43 2.45
N VAL A 144 20.33 6.32 2.95
CA VAL A 144 18.87 6.20 3.11
C VAL A 144 18.36 7.25 4.12
N SER A 145 19.14 7.53 5.16
CA SER A 145 18.77 8.50 6.20
C SER A 145 18.80 9.94 5.66
N GLU A 146 19.80 10.28 4.83
CA GLU A 146 19.88 11.57 4.14
C GLU A 146 18.68 11.81 3.22
N ILE A 147 18.25 10.79 2.46
CA ILE A 147 17.05 10.88 1.61
C ILE A 147 15.80 11.13 2.47
N VAL A 148 15.69 10.47 3.63
CA VAL A 148 14.56 10.67 4.55
C VAL A 148 14.58 12.08 5.16
N TRP A 149 15.75 12.61 5.53
CA TRP A 149 15.85 14.00 6.00
C TRP A 149 15.41 14.99 4.92
N ALA A 150 15.90 14.83 3.69
CA ALA A 150 15.49 15.68 2.57
C ALA A 150 13.97 15.60 2.30
N TYR A 151 13.37 14.41 2.44
CA TYR A 151 11.92 14.25 2.35
C TYR A 151 11.19 15.03 3.46
N LEU A 152 11.64 14.94 4.70
CA LEU A 152 11.04 15.70 5.81
C LEU A 152 11.18 17.20 5.60
N ASP A 153 12.34 17.68 5.17
CA ASP A 153 12.56 19.08 4.84
C ASP A 153 11.60 19.55 3.72
N ALA A 154 11.38 18.71 2.70
CA ALA A 154 10.43 19.00 1.63
C ALA A 154 8.98 19.08 2.13
N VAL A 155 8.58 18.23 3.07
CA VAL A 155 7.22 18.26 3.69
C VAL A 155 6.97 19.56 4.45
N TYR A 156 8.02 20.19 5.00
CA TYR A 156 7.94 21.47 5.69
C TYR A 156 8.35 22.67 4.82
N SER A 157 8.57 22.47 3.52
CA SER A 157 8.96 23.55 2.62
C SER A 157 7.83 24.58 2.52
N ILE A 158 8.16 25.85 2.83
CA ILE A 158 7.29 27.01 2.64
C ILE A 158 7.62 27.80 1.37
N LYS A 159 8.54 27.29 0.54
CA LYS A 159 8.90 27.94 -0.72
C LYS A 159 7.69 27.87 -1.66
N GLU A 160 7.20 29.03 -2.09
CA GLU A 160 6.18 29.12 -3.14
C GLU A 160 6.80 28.64 -4.47
N GLU A 161 6.06 27.85 -5.24
CA GLU A 161 6.43 27.50 -6.61
C GLU A 161 6.43 28.78 -7.44
N HIS A 162 7.60 29.37 -7.67
CA HIS A 162 7.76 30.33 -8.75
C HIS A 162 7.70 29.55 -10.06
N THR A 163 6.53 29.52 -10.69
CA THR A 163 6.39 29.15 -12.10
C THR A 163 7.09 30.24 -12.91
N GLU A 164 8.39 30.10 -13.16
CA GLU A 164 9.03 30.84 -14.24
C GLU A 164 8.39 30.35 -15.54
N GLU A 165 7.47 31.15 -16.08
CA GLU A 165 7.07 31.06 -17.49
C GLU A 165 8.35 31.18 -18.31
N ASN A 166 8.86 30.06 -18.80
CA ASN A 166 9.96 30.03 -19.75
C ASN A 166 9.58 30.91 -20.94
N GLY A 167 10.18 32.10 -20.99
CA GLY A 167 9.98 33.08 -22.04
C GLY A 167 10.18 32.43 -23.40
N ALA A 168 9.10 32.37 -24.18
CA ALA A 168 9.18 32.11 -25.60
C ALA A 168 9.95 33.25 -26.26
N ALA A 169 11.21 33.00 -26.61
CA ALA A 169 11.98 33.87 -27.49
C ALA A 169 11.24 33.98 -28.84
N LYS A 170 10.89 35.20 -29.21
CA LYS A 170 10.72 35.64 -30.61
C LYS A 170 11.88 36.55 -30.95
#